data_AF-A0A1A8WXD5-F1
#
_entry.id   AF-A0A1A8WXD5-F1
#
_cell.length_a   1.000
_cell.length_b   1.000
_cell.length_c   1.000
_cell.angle_alpha   90.00
_cell.angle_beta   90.00
_cell.angle_gamma   90.00
#
_symmetry.space_group_name_H-M   'P 1'
#
loop_
_entity.id
_entity.type
_entity.pdbx_description
1 polymer ?
#
loop_
_entity_poly.entity_id
_entity_poly.type
_entity_poly.pdbx_seq_one_letter_code
_entity_poly.pdbx_strand_id
1 'polypeptide(L)'
;MNEFCEELSNFKKAYDETMGDVSICPHVPKISAPPKCYMFATSLTTTVILLSFILFVLYKFTPMKSSLHSLLKRKKIIELEEQTREFLQNIQNENINYTETFHNIT
;
A
#
# COMPACT_ATOMS: atom_id res chain seq x y z
N MET A 1 29.57 5.58 11.55
CA MET A 1 29.19 5.17 12.92
C MET A 1 28.89 6.44 13.69
N ASN A 2 27.75 6.49 14.37
CA ASN A 2 27.00 7.73 14.60
C ASN A 2 27.62 8.62 15.67
N GLU A 3 27.96 9.86 15.33
CA GLU A 3 28.37 10.94 16.25
C GLU A 3 27.45 11.04 17.48
N PHE A 4 26.14 10.85 17.26
CA PHE A 4 25.12 10.75 18.30
C PHE A 4 25.38 9.66 19.35
N CYS A 5 25.91 8.50 18.94
CA CYS A 5 26.21 7.39 19.86
C CYS A 5 27.46 7.64 20.68
N GLU A 6 28.44 8.31 20.09
CA GLU A 6 29.63 8.77 20.80
C GLU A 6 29.26 9.81 21.86
N GLU A 7 28.40 10.77 21.50
CA GLU A 7 27.89 11.77 22.42
C GLU A 7 27.07 11.16 23.57
N LEU A 8 26.18 10.20 23.28
CA LEU A 8 25.42 9.47 24.31
C LEU A 8 26.33 8.69 25.27
N SER A 9 27.41 8.10 24.74
CA SER A 9 28.39 7.38 25.54
C SER A 9 29.16 8.33 26.46
N ASN A 10 29.59 9.48 25.94
CA ASN A 10 30.26 10.52 26.72
C ASN A 10 29.35 11.08 27.82
N PHE A 11 28.07 11.32 27.51
CA PHE A 11 27.08 11.73 28.49
C PHE A 11 26.90 10.70 29.61
N LYS A 12 26.74 9.41 29.27
CA LYS A 12 26.61 8.35 30.29
C LYS A 12 27.82 8.30 31.22
N LYS A 13 29.02 8.41 30.66
CA LYS A 13 30.26 8.40 31.45
C LYS A 13 30.28 9.55 32.46
N ALA A 14 30.00 10.77 32.01
CA ALA A 14 29.97 11.94 32.89
C ALA A 14 28.87 11.84 33.97
N TYR A 15 27.70 11.29 33.62
CA TYR A 15 26.61 11.07 34.58
C TYR A 15 26.99 10.05 35.65
N ASP A 16 27.51 8.89 35.26
CA ASP A 16 27.86 7.82 36.20
C ASP A 16 29.00 8.25 37.15
N GLU A 17 29.98 9.01 36.65
CA GLU A 17 31.06 9.59 37.46
C GLU A 17 30.51 10.61 38.47
N THR A 18 29.66 11.54 38.03
CA THR A 18 29.13 12.60 38.90
C THR A 18 28.11 12.08 39.91
N MET A 19 27.26 11.13 39.55
CA MET A 19 26.24 10.56 40.44
C MET A 19 26.79 9.49 41.39
N GLY A 20 27.97 8.91 41.10
CA GLY A 20 28.67 8.03 42.03
C GLY A 20 28.97 8.71 43.37
N ASP A 21 29.43 9.96 43.29
CA ASP A 21 29.89 10.76 44.44
C ASP A 21 28.75 11.48 45.19
N VAL A 22 27.56 11.59 44.58
CA VAL A 22 26.41 12.27 45.18
C VAL A 22 25.69 11.33 46.16
N SER A 23 25.72 11.69 47.44
CA SER A 23 25.01 11.01 48.53
C SER A 23 23.70 11.70 48.95
N ILE A 24 23.48 12.92 48.46
CA ILE A 24 22.41 13.83 48.91
C ILE A 24 21.00 13.32 48.53
N CYS A 25 20.88 12.53 47.46
CA CYS A 25 19.59 12.05 46.94
C CYS A 25 19.58 10.51 46.82
N PRO A 26 19.11 9.76 47.85
CA PRO A 26 19.22 8.30 47.88
C PRO A 26 18.30 7.58 46.87
N HIS A 27 17.26 8.25 46.36
CA HIS A 27 16.30 7.67 45.42
C HIS A 27 16.63 7.92 43.95
N VAL A 28 17.74 8.62 43.65
CA VAL A 28 18.16 8.89 42.27
C VAL A 28 19.01 7.72 41.77
N PRO A 29 18.74 7.18 40.56
CA PRO A 29 19.58 6.15 39.97
C PRO A 29 21.00 6.67 39.79
N LYS A 30 21.97 6.02 40.45
CA LYS A 30 23.39 6.38 40.32
C LYS A 30 24.04 5.93 39.01
N ILE A 31 23.36 5.02 38.31
CA ILE A 31 23.83 4.44 37.06
C ILE A 31 22.76 4.71 36.01
N SER A 32 23.16 5.39 34.94
CA SER A 32 22.29 5.62 33.78
C SER A 32 22.09 4.31 33.01
N ALA A 33 20.89 4.10 32.45
CA ALA A 33 20.61 2.94 31.61
C ALA A 33 21.60 2.88 30.42
N PRO A 34 22.01 1.68 29.96
CA PRO A 34 22.93 1.56 28.84
C PRO A 34 22.37 2.25 27.60
N PRO A 35 23.17 3.05 26.87
CA PRO A 35 22.70 3.79 25.71
C PRO A 35 22.22 2.80 24.66
N LYS A 36 20.92 2.84 24.34
CA LYS A 36 20.35 2.05 23.26
C LYS A 36 20.67 2.74 21.94
N CYS A 37 21.89 2.50 21.46
CA CYS A 37 22.34 2.86 20.13
C CYS A 37 21.71 1.93 19.09
N TYR A 38 20.38 1.97 18.98
CA TYR A 38 19.69 1.25 17.92
C TYR A 38 19.86 2.00 16.60
N MET A 39 20.30 1.29 15.57
CA MET A 39 20.70 1.83 14.28
C MET A 39 19.51 2.36 13.47
N PHE A 40 18.98 3.53 13.83
CA PHE A 40 17.95 4.20 13.02
C PHE A 40 18.45 4.59 11.62
N ALA A 41 19.77 4.77 11.45
CA ALA A 41 20.39 5.11 10.17
C ALA A 41 20.41 3.96 9.15
N THR A 42 20.50 2.69 9.57
CA THR A 42 20.47 1.54 8.66
C THR A 42 19.05 1.07 8.34
N SER A 43 18.04 1.54 9.08
CA SER A 43 16.65 1.18 8.84
C SER A 43 16.10 1.76 7.54
N LEU A 44 16.39 3.02 7.21
CA LEU A 44 15.75 3.67 6.05
C LEU A 44 16.26 3.13 4.71
N THR A 45 17.54 2.85 4.59
CA THR A 45 18.11 2.33 3.33
C THR A 45 17.66 0.89 3.08
N THR A 46 17.65 0.07 4.13
CA THR A 46 17.19 -1.33 4.03
C THR A 46 15.71 -1.41 3.70
N THR A 47 14.86 -0.55 4.27
CA THR A 47 13.42 -0.54 3.92
C THR A 47 13.18 -0.10 2.49
N VAL A 48 13.86 0.95 2.00
CA VAL A 48 13.71 1.42 0.60
C VAL A 48 14.18 0.35 -0.39
N ILE A 49 15.32 -0.30 -0.12
CA ILE A 49 15.84 -1.38 -0.96
C ILE A 49 14.87 -2.57 -0.97
N LEU A 50 14.36 -2.96 0.20
CA LEU A 50 13.42 -4.07 0.33
C LEU A 50 12.09 -3.78 -0.39
N LEU A 51 11.53 -2.59 -0.21
CA LEU A 51 10.33 -2.15 -0.93
C LEU A 51 10.55 -2.14 -2.44
N SER A 52 11.69 -1.61 -2.90
CA SER A 52 12.03 -1.58 -4.33
C SER A 52 12.14 -2.99 -4.91
N PHE A 53 12.74 -3.92 -4.17
CA PHE A 53 12.85 -5.32 -4.58
C PHE A 53 11.49 -6.02 -4.63
N ILE A 54 10.64 -5.82 -3.62
CA ILE A 54 9.27 -6.36 -3.61
C ILE A 54 8.47 -5.80 -4.79
N LEU A 55 8.56 -4.50 -5.06
CA LEU A 55 7.90 -3.87 -6.21
C LEU A 55 8.42 -4.44 -7.54
N PHE A 56 9.72 -4.68 -7.67
CA PHE A 56 10.30 -5.28 -8.85
C PHE A 56 9.81 -6.72 -9.08
N VAL A 57 9.79 -7.54 -8.02
CA VAL A 57 9.27 -8.91 -8.07
C VAL A 57 7.79 -8.89 -8.41
N LEU A 58 6.99 -8.04 -7.76
CA LEU A 58 5.57 -7.89 -8.08
C LEU A 58 5.37 -7.42 -9.53
N TYR A 59 6.15 -6.46 -10.01
CA TYR A 59 6.05 -6.00 -11.39
C TYR A 59 6.39 -7.10 -12.42
N LYS A 60 7.43 -7.90 -12.15
CA LYS A 60 7.92 -8.97 -13.04
C LYS A 60 7.02 -10.21 -13.00
N PHE A 61 6.58 -10.61 -11.82
CA PHE A 61 5.93 -11.90 -11.56
C PHE A 61 4.44 -11.80 -11.26
N THR A 62 3.90 -10.61 -10.96
CA THR A 62 2.45 -10.42 -10.93
C THR A 62 1.98 -10.21 -12.37
N PRO A 63 1.14 -11.09 -12.95
CA PRO A 63 0.61 -10.92 -14.28
C PRO A 63 -0.50 -9.84 -14.30
N MET A 64 -0.23 -8.68 -13.70
CA MET A 64 -1.16 -7.55 -13.60
C MET A 64 -1.58 -7.06 -14.99
N LYS A 65 -0.69 -7.11 -15.98
CA LYS A 65 -1.02 -6.77 -17.37
C LYS A 65 -2.09 -7.70 -17.95
N SER A 66 -2.01 -9.00 -17.68
CA SER A 66 -3.01 -9.97 -18.16
C SER A 66 -4.33 -9.82 -17.41
N SER A 67 -4.27 -9.61 -16.09
CA SER A 67 -5.47 -9.46 -15.27
C SER A 67 -6.23 -8.16 -15.56
N LEU A 68 -5.54 -7.04 -15.75
CA LEU A 68 -6.19 -5.77 -16.09
C LEU A 68 -6.77 -5.82 -17.51
N HIS A 69 -6.02 -6.40 -18.45
CA HIS A 69 -6.49 -6.55 -19.82
C HIS A 69 -7.70 -7.51 -19.91
N SER A 70 -7.72 -8.59 -19.13
CA SER A 70 -8.87 -9.51 -19.09
C SER A 70 -10.10 -8.84 -18.46
N LEU A 71 -9.92 -8.03 -17.40
CA LEU A 71 -11.00 -7.24 -16.80
C LEU A 71 -11.58 -6.23 -17.80
N LEU A 72 -10.72 -5.48 -18.51
CA LEU A 72 -11.13 -4.52 -19.53
C LEU A 72 -11.85 -5.21 -20.71
N LYS A 73 -11.33 -6.35 -21.17
CA LYS A 73 -11.99 -7.16 -22.21
C LYS A 73 -13.36 -7.66 -21.76
N ARG A 74 -13.46 -8.17 -20.53
CA ARG A 74 -14.72 -8.68 -19.98
C ARG A 74 -15.76 -7.57 -19.87
N LYS A 75 -15.36 -6.37 -19.43
CA LYS A 75 -16.26 -5.20 -19.36
C LYS A 75 -16.77 -4.81 -20.75
N LYS A 76 -15.90 -4.77 -21.75
CA LYS A 76 -16.27 -4.45 -23.14
C LYS A 76 -17.21 -5.49 -23.77
N ILE A 77 -17.04 -6.77 -23.45
CA ILE A 77 -17.93 -7.84 -23.93
C ILE A 77 -19.32 -7.68 -23.33
N ILE A 78 -19.43 -7.42 -22.02
CA ILE A 78 -20.72 -7.24 -21.33
C ILE A 78 -21.47 -6.03 -21.90
N GLU A 79 -20.77 -4.91 -22.12
CA GLU A 79 -21.36 -3.69 -22.70
C GLU A 79 -21.89 -3.92 -24.12
N LEU A 80 -21.13 -4.63 -24.96
CA LEU A 80 -21.56 -4.97 -26.32
C LEU A 80 -22.76 -5.95 -26.32
N GLU A 81 -22.76 -6.91 -25.39
CA GLU A 81 -23.86 -7.87 -25.24
C GLU A 81 -25.15 -7.18 -24.80
N GLU A 82 -25.06 -6.20 -23.89
CA GLU A 82 -26.19 -5.39 -23.45
C GLU A 82 -26.75 -4.52 -24.58
N GLN A 83 -25.88 -3.80 -25.30
CA GLN A 83 -26.28 -3.01 -26.46
C GLN A 83 -26.93 -3.87 -27.55
N THR A 84 -26.43 -5.09 -27.77
CA THR A 84 -27.00 -6.02 -28.76
C THR A 84 -28.39 -6.51 -28.33
N ARG A 85 -28.59 -6.79 -27.03
CA ARG A 85 -29.90 -7.18 -26.49
C ARG A 85 -30.93 -6.06 -26.63
N GLU A 86 -30.57 -4.83 -26.29
CA GLU A 86 -31.44 -3.66 -26.43
C GLU A 86 -31.85 -3.44 -27.90
N PHE A 87 -30.90 -3.53 -28.83
CA PHE A 87 -31.18 -3.40 -30.26
C PHE A 87 -32.14 -4.47 -30.77
N LEU A 88 -31.94 -5.73 -30.35
CA LEU A 88 -32.79 -6.84 -30.76
C LEU A 88 -34.22 -6.71 -30.20
N GLN A 89 -34.35 -6.27 -28.94
CA GLN A 89 -35.66 -5.96 -28.34
C GLN A 89 -36.38 -4.83 -29.08
N ASN A 90 -35.65 -3.78 -29.49
CA ASN A 90 -36.26 -2.67 -30.21
C ASN A 90 -36.80 -3.10 -31.59
N ILE A 91 -36.04 -3.91 -32.34
CA ILE A 91 -36.52 -4.49 -33.60
C ILE A 91 -37.75 -5.38 -33.40
N GLN A 92 -37.76 -6.19 -32.34
CA GLN A 92 -38.90 -7.05 -32.04
C GLN A 92 -40.16 -6.23 -31.72
N ASN A 93 -40.04 -5.19 -30.90
CA ASN A 93 -41.16 -4.29 -30.60
C ASN A 93 -41.65 -3.54 -31.83
N GLU A 94 -40.75 -3.04 -32.68
CA GLU A 94 -41.12 -2.38 -33.94
C GLU A 94 -41.89 -3.33 -34.86
N ASN A 95 -41.44 -4.58 -35.01
CA ASN A 95 -42.14 -5.59 -35.80
C ASN A 95 -43.52 -5.92 -35.23
N ILE A 96 -43.65 -6.10 -33.91
CA ILE A 96 -44.95 -6.36 -33.26
C ILE A 96 -45.91 -5.19 -33.51
N ASN A 97 -45.45 -3.96 -33.32
CA ASN A 97 -46.26 -2.76 -33.52
C ASN A 97 -46.70 -2.63 -34.99
N TYR A 98 -45.81 -2.92 -35.94
CA TYR A 98 -46.15 -2.98 -37.37
C TYR A 98 -47.27 -4.01 -37.62
N THR A 99 -47.12 -5.21 -37.05
CA THR A 99 -48.09 -6.30 -37.24
C THR A 99 -49.46 -5.95 -36.64
N GLU A 100 -49.51 -5.36 -35.43
CA GLU A 100 -50.74 -4.86 -34.82
C GLU A 100 -51.39 -3.75 -35.65
N THR A 101 -50.59 -2.84 -36.22
CA THR A 101 -51.08 -1.75 -37.07
C THR A 101 -51.71 -2.30 -38.35
N PHE A 102 -51.10 -3.30 -38.99
CA PHE A 102 -51.66 -3.96 -40.17
C PHE A 102 -52.99 -4.67 -39.86
N HIS A 103 -53.10 -5.32 -38.70
CA HIS A 103 -54.34 -6.00 -38.29
C HIS A 103 -55.47 -5.04 -37.89
N ASN A 104 -55.16 -3.81 -37.47
CA ASN A 104 -56.17 -2.79 -37.15
C ASN A 104 -56.70 -2.02 -38.38
N ILE A 105 -56.10 -2.18 -39.57
CA ILE A 105 -56.48 -1.47 -40.80
C ILE A 105 -57.31 -2.35 -41.76
N THR A 106 -57.46 -3.66 -41.46
CA THR A 106 -58.25 -4.61 -42.27
C THR A 106 -59.61 -4.89 -41.64
#